data_AF-A0A822CYB6-F1
#
_entry.id   AF-A0A822CYB6-F1
#
_cell.length_a   1.000
_cell.length_b   1.000
_cell.length_c   1.000
_cell.angle_alpha   90.00
_cell.angle_beta   90.00
_cell.angle_gamma   90.00
#
_symmetry.space_group_name_H-M   'P 1'
#
loop_
_entity.id
_entity.type
_entity.pdbx_description
1 polymer ?
#
loop_
_entity_poly.entity_id
_entity_poly.type
_entity_poly.pdbx_seq_one_letter_code
_entity_poly.pdbx_strand_id
1 'polypeptide(L)'
;MANQSNNEVHQIANPKIFDEYINSSSIINKLLLAHIELEQIPVCKTVNEGLLSVSRDPEFMEQLAICRLNADHFYGLLNAENANAAPIVLF
;
A
#
# COMPACT_ATOMS: atom_id res chain seq x y z
N MET A 1 -18.69 20.77 -8.90
CA MET A 1 -18.42 19.40 -9.39
C MET A 1 -17.29 18.86 -8.53
N ALA A 2 -17.57 17.89 -7.67
CA ALA A 2 -16.52 17.29 -6.84
C ALA A 2 -15.67 16.39 -7.74
N ASN A 3 -14.36 16.64 -7.78
CA ASN A 3 -13.40 15.63 -8.26
C ASN A 3 -13.56 14.44 -7.33
N GLN A 4 -14.11 13.34 -7.83
CA GLN A 4 -13.95 12.05 -7.17
C GLN A 4 -12.46 11.72 -7.25
N SER A 5 -11.70 12.11 -6.22
CA SER A 5 -10.42 11.48 -5.95
C SER A 5 -10.73 10.01 -5.74
N ASN A 6 -10.34 9.19 -6.71
CA ASN A 6 -10.56 7.76 -6.65
C ASN A 6 -9.68 7.23 -5.50
N ASN A 7 -10.23 7.16 -4.29
CA ASN A 7 -9.55 6.74 -3.06
C ASN A 7 -9.36 5.21 -3.04
N GLU A 8 -8.94 4.65 -4.17
CA GLU A 8 -8.68 3.23 -4.32
C GLU A 8 -7.26 2.92 -3.81
N VAL A 9 -7.17 1.94 -2.92
CA VAL A 9 -5.89 1.38 -2.53
C VAL A 9 -5.29 0.68 -3.74
N HIS A 10 -4.18 1.22 -4.27
CA HIS A 10 -3.55 0.71 -5.48
C HIS A 10 -2.89 -0.64 -5.22
N GLN A 11 -3.31 -1.68 -5.94
CA GLN A 11 -2.59 -2.96 -5.96
C GLN A 11 -1.49 -2.91 -7.01
N ILE A 12 -0.24 -3.09 -6.57
CA ILE A 12 0.96 -3.07 -7.41
C ILE A 12 1.56 -4.47 -7.41
N ALA A 13 1.70 -5.03 -8.61
CA ALA A 13 2.24 -6.39 -8.83
C ALA A 13 3.60 -6.38 -9.55
N ASN A 14 4.24 -5.21 -9.68
CA ASN A 14 5.51 -5.07 -10.38
C ASN A 14 6.43 -4.09 -9.62
N PRO A 15 7.65 -4.51 -9.23
CA PRO A 15 8.61 -3.64 -8.56
C PRO A 15 8.92 -2.33 -9.31
N LYS A 16 9.00 -2.36 -10.65
CA LYS A 16 9.24 -1.13 -11.42
C LYS A 16 8.10 -0.13 -11.31
N ILE A 17 6.85 -0.62 -11.28
CA ILE A 17 5.67 0.24 -11.09
C ILE A 17 5.67 0.81 -9.67
N PHE A 18 6.14 0.04 -8.68
CA PHE A 18 6.31 0.54 -7.32
C PHE A 18 7.37 1.65 -7.26
N ASP A 19 8.53 1.46 -7.91
CA ASP A 19 9.58 2.48 -8.00
C ASP A 19 9.07 3.76 -8.69
N GLU A 20 8.28 3.65 -9.74
CA GLU A 20 7.64 4.79 -10.40
C GLU A 20 6.62 5.48 -9.48
N TYR A 21 5.85 4.70 -8.72
CA TYR A 21 4.83 5.19 -7.80
C TYR A 21 5.43 5.97 -6.63
N ILE A 22 6.49 5.48 -5.99
CA ILE A 22 7.15 6.18 -4.87
C ILE A 22 7.78 7.50 -5.28
N ASN A 23 8.18 7.62 -6.56
CA ASN A 23 8.76 8.83 -7.13
C ASN A 23 7.70 9.75 -7.80
N SER A 24 6.41 9.39 -7.72
CA SER A 24 5.34 10.16 -8.35
C SER A 24 4.91 11.36 -7.49
N SER A 25 4.27 12.35 -8.13
CA SER A 25 3.67 13.49 -7.43
C SER A 25 2.57 13.10 -6.45
N SER A 26 2.03 11.87 -6.56
CA SER A 26 0.98 11.35 -5.68
C SER A 26 1.46 11.10 -4.25
N ILE A 27 2.77 10.98 -4.04
CA ILE A 27 3.39 10.67 -2.73
C ILE A 27 4.12 11.87 -2.12
N ILE A 28 4.42 12.90 -2.92
CA ILE A 28 5.13 14.09 -2.43
C ILE A 28 4.40 14.68 -1.22
N ASN A 29 5.14 14.85 -0.11
CA ASN A 29 4.64 15.32 1.19
C ASN A 29 3.60 14.42 1.88
N LYS A 30 3.51 13.15 1.51
CA LYS A 30 2.67 12.14 2.17
C LYS A 30 3.51 11.03 2.80
N LEU A 31 3.01 10.43 3.86
CA LEU A 31 3.52 9.18 4.40
C LEU A 31 3.00 8.01 3.53
N LEU A 32 3.90 7.15 3.05
CA LEU A 32 3.54 5.99 2.24
C LEU A 32 3.33 4.77 3.13
N LEU A 33 2.10 4.26 3.14
CA LEU A 33 1.73 2.99 3.74
C LEU A 33 1.73 1.88 2.69
N ALA A 34 2.73 1.00 2.71
CA ALA A 34 2.81 -0.15 1.82
C ALA A 34 2.46 -1.44 2.57
N HIS A 35 1.32 -2.04 2.24
CA HIS A 35 0.92 -3.34 2.76
C HIS A 35 1.40 -4.46 1.82
N ILE A 36 2.31 -5.31 2.29
CA ILE A 36 2.74 -6.49 1.54
C ILE A 36 1.82 -7.66 1.89
N GLU A 37 1.03 -8.07 0.90
CA GLU A 37 -0.02 -9.07 1.02
C GLU A 37 0.44 -10.45 0.56
N LEU A 38 0.17 -11.46 1.40
CA LEU A 38 0.16 -12.87 1.01
C LEU A 38 -1.30 -13.35 0.99
N GLU A 39 -1.86 -13.56 -0.20
CA GLU A 39 -3.28 -13.86 -0.41
C GLU A 39 -3.78 -15.09 0.36
N GLN A 40 -2.88 -16.04 0.61
CA GLN A 40 -3.12 -17.27 1.37
C GLN A 40 -3.31 -17.03 2.88
N ILE A 41 -2.97 -15.85 3.40
CA ILE A 41 -3.05 -15.52 4.83
C ILE A 41 -4.33 -14.74 5.11
N PRO A 42 -5.31 -15.31 5.86
CA PRO A 42 -6.60 -14.67 6.09
C PRO A 42 -6.51 -13.26 6.70
N VAL A 43 -5.53 -13.03 7.58
CA VAL A 43 -5.33 -11.73 8.25
C VAL A 43 -5.00 -10.61 7.26
N CYS A 44 -4.40 -10.90 6.10
CA CYS A 44 -4.14 -9.89 5.06
C CYS A 44 -5.45 -9.27 4.55
N LYS A 45 -6.55 -10.04 4.48
CA LYS A 45 -7.87 -9.53 4.08
C LYS A 45 -8.41 -8.53 5.10
N THR A 46 -8.28 -8.84 6.39
CA THR A 46 -8.69 -7.93 7.48
C THR A 46 -7.90 -6.63 7.45
N VAL A 47 -6.59 -6.69 7.19
CA VAL A 47 -5.77 -5.48 7.05
C VAL A 47 -6.20 -4.66 5.83
N ASN A 48 -6.48 -5.29 4.70
CA ASN A 48 -6.99 -4.59 3.51
C ASN A 48 -8.31 -3.84 3.79
N GLU A 49 -9.24 -4.44 4.53
CA GLU A 49 -10.50 -3.78 4.92
C GLU A 49 -10.25 -2.58 5.86
N GLY A 50 -9.28 -2.71 6.77
CA GLY A 50 -8.85 -1.62 7.63
C GLY A 50 -8.25 -0.45 6.84
N LEU A 51 -7.33 -0.73 5.91
CA LEU A 51 -6.73 0.27 5.04
C LEU A 51 -7.75 0.95 4.13
N LEU A 52 -8.72 0.19 3.59
CA LEU A 52 -9.83 0.74 2.82
C LEU A 52 -10.72 1.64 3.67
N SER A 53 -10.88 1.34 4.96
CA SER A 53 -11.64 2.20 5.87
C SER A 53 -10.90 3.52 6.14
N VAL A 54 -9.57 3.47 6.31
CA VAL A 54 -8.73 4.68 6.43
C VAL A 54 -8.78 5.52 5.16
N SER A 55 -8.78 4.88 3.97
CA SER A 55 -8.79 5.61 2.71
C SER A 55 -10.10 6.36 2.42
N ARG A 56 -11.15 6.13 3.21
CA ARG A 56 -12.42 6.86 3.11
C ARG A 56 -12.39 8.22 3.81
N ASP A 57 -11.41 8.46 4.67
CA ASP A 57 -11.24 9.74 5.35
C ASP A 57 -10.39 10.69 4.50
N PRO A 58 -10.96 11.79 3.96
CA PRO A 58 -10.24 12.72 3.10
C PRO A 58 -9.09 13.43 3.83
N GLU A 59 -9.23 13.77 5.11
CA GLU A 59 -8.20 14.49 5.88
C GLU A 59 -6.97 13.61 6.09
N PHE A 60 -7.18 12.31 6.29
CA PHE A 60 -6.09 11.34 6.34
C PHE A 60 -5.46 11.12 4.97
N MET A 61 -6.25 11.06 3.89
CA MET A 61 -5.74 10.85 2.53
C MET A 61 -4.99 12.05 1.95
N GLU A 62 -5.12 13.24 2.54
CA GLU A 62 -4.23 14.37 2.26
C GLU A 62 -2.80 14.12 2.75
N GLN A 63 -2.65 13.33 3.82
CA GLN A 63 -1.37 13.07 4.50
C GLN A 63 -0.80 11.67 4.21
N LEU A 64 -1.62 10.76 3.70
CA LEU A 64 -1.27 9.36 3.46
C LEU A 64 -1.40 8.99 1.98
N ALA A 65 -0.46 8.17 1.52
CA ALA A 65 -0.59 7.36 0.32
C ALA A 65 -0.62 5.89 0.74
N ILE A 66 -1.54 5.09 0.20
CA ILE A 66 -1.67 3.68 0.58
C ILE A 66 -1.57 2.82 -0.68
N CYS A 67 -0.70 1.81 -0.66
CA CYS A 67 -0.63 0.79 -1.69
C CYS A 67 -0.57 -0.62 -1.11
N ARG A 68 -1.02 -1.58 -1.92
CA ARG A 68 -0.89 -3.02 -1.66
C ARG A 68 0.15 -3.59 -2.62
N LEU A 69 1.10 -4.34 -2.08
CA LEU A 69 2.13 -5.03 -2.84
C LEU A 69 1.86 -6.53 -2.72
N ASN A 70 1.80 -7.25 -3.84
CA ASN A 70 1.69 -8.70 -3.77
C ASN A 70 3.06 -9.31 -3.43
N ALA A 71 3.17 -10.02 -2.31
CA ALA A 71 4.43 -10.61 -1.83
C ALA A 71 5.18 -11.44 -2.89
N ASP A 72 4.46 -12.12 -3.79
CA ASP A 72 5.06 -12.94 -4.85
C ASP A 72 5.98 -12.15 -5.80
N HIS A 73 5.76 -10.84 -5.89
CA HIS A 73 6.53 -9.95 -6.75
C HIS A 73 7.57 -9.12 -5.97
N PHE A 74 7.52 -9.14 -4.64
CA PHE A 74 8.30 -8.25 -3.77
C PHE A 74 9.19 -9.00 -2.76
N TYR A 75 9.57 -10.25 -3.04
CA TYR A 75 10.51 -11.03 -2.23
C TYR A 75 11.83 -10.30 -1.91
N GLY A 76 12.35 -9.51 -2.85
CA GLY A 76 13.56 -8.71 -2.63
C GLY A 76 13.41 -7.69 -1.51
N LEU A 77 12.25 -7.01 -1.46
CA LEU A 77 11.91 -6.05 -0.40
C LEU A 77 11.70 -6.76 0.94
N LEU A 78 10.97 -7.88 0.95
CA LEU A 78 10.76 -8.69 2.15
C LEU A 78 12.07 -9.15 2.79
N ASN A 79 13.02 -9.59 1.97
CA ASN A 79 14.34 -10.02 2.43
C ASN A 79 15.17 -8.85 2.97
N ALA A 80 15.13 -7.68 2.30
CA ALA A 80 15.87 -6.50 2.75
C ALA A 80 15.41 -6.03 4.14
N GLU A 81 14.10 -6.10 4.40
CA GLU A 81 13.48 -5.75 5.68
C GLU A 81 13.53 -6.89 6.72
N ASN A 82 14.19 -8.02 6.41
CA ASN A 82 14.21 -9.23 7.25
C ASN A 82 12.81 -9.67 7.72
N ALA A 83 11.81 -9.50 6.85
CA ALA A 83 10.42 -9.67 7.21
C ALA A 83 10.02 -11.15 7.17
N ASN A 84 9.78 -11.72 8.36
CA ASN A 84 9.43 -13.13 8.55
C ASN A 84 7.98 -13.33 9.03
N ALA A 85 7.21 -12.24 9.14
CA ALA A 85 5.81 -12.25 9.56
C ALA A 85 4.92 -11.86 8.40
N ALA A 86 3.61 -12.11 8.52
CA ALA A 86 2.63 -11.58 7.59
C ALA A 86 1.28 -11.42 8.29
N PRO A 87 0.51 -10.35 8.01
CA PRO A 87 0.78 -9.28 7.05
C PRO A 87 1.94 -8.37 7.45
N ILE A 88 2.53 -7.68 6.48
CA ILE A 88 3.59 -6.68 6.71
C ILE A 88 3.10 -5.32 6.23
N VAL A 89 3.30 -4.31 7.07
CA VAL A 89 2.98 -2.93 6.77
C VAL A 89 4.26 -2.11 6.94
N LEU A 90 4.70 -1.48 5.85
CA LEU A 90 5.87 -0.60 5.79
C LEU A 90 5.41 0.87 5.70
N PHE A 91 6.24 1.77 6.24
CA PHE A 91 6.02 3.22 6.33
C PHE A 91 7.18 3.97 5.67
#